data_AF-Q6DTK3-F1
#
_entry.id   AF-Q6DTK3-F1
#
_cell.length_a   1.000
_cell.length_b   1.000
_cell.length_c   1.000
_cell.angle_alpha   90.00
_cell.angle_beta   90.00
_cell.angle_gamma   90.00
#
_symmetry.space_group_name_H-M   'P 1'
#
loop_
_entity.id
_entity.type
_entity.pdbx_description
1 polymer ?
#
loop_
_entity_poly.entity_id
_entity_poly.type
_entity_poly.pdbx_seq_one_letter_code
_entity_poly.pdbx_strand_id
1 'polypeptide(L)'
;LTVSLRVGKYKKTHKNIMINLMDILEVDTKKQIVRVEPLVTMGQVTALLNSIGWTLPVLPELDDLTVGGLIMGTGIESSSHKYGLFQHICTAYELVLADGSFVRCTPSENSDLFYSVPWSCGTLGFLVAAEIRIIPAKKYVKLRFEPVRGLEAICDKFALEAQRPENDFVEGLLYSLEEAVIMTGSMTDKAE
;
A
#
# COMPACT_ATOMS: atom_id res chain seq x y z
N LEU A 1 2.32 -26.00 20.98
CA LEU A 1 2.33 -24.77 20.15
C LEU A 1 2.09 -23.58 21.08
N THR A 2 3.15 -22.87 21.45
CA THR A 2 3.05 -21.70 22.34
C THR A 2 3.19 -20.47 21.46
N VAL A 3 2.06 -19.84 21.12
CA VAL A 3 2.06 -18.55 20.42
C VAL A 3 2.15 -17.45 21.47
N SER A 4 3.28 -16.74 21.51
CA SER A 4 3.41 -15.53 22.31
C SER A 4 2.84 -14.36 21.52
N LEU A 5 1.55 -14.08 21.70
CA LEU A 5 0.98 -12.82 21.25
C LEU A 5 1.56 -11.73 22.15
N ARG A 6 2.45 -10.88 21.61
CA ARG A 6 2.91 -9.67 22.31
C ARG A 6 1.74 -8.69 22.37
N VAL A 7 0.81 -8.92 23.29
CA VAL A 7 -0.34 -8.04 23.51
C VAL A 7 0.21 -6.73 24.06
N GLY A 8 0.09 -5.65 23.28
CA GLY A 8 0.46 -4.31 23.70
C GLY A 8 -0.37 -3.87 24.91
N LYS A 9 0.10 -4.17 26.12
CA LYS A 9 -0.59 -3.81 27.37
C LYS A 9 -0.75 -2.30 27.52
N TYR A 10 0.13 -1.51 26.90
CA TYR A 10 0.11 -0.04 27.00
C TYR A 10 -1.20 0.57 26.49
N LYS A 11 -1.85 -0.03 25.48
CA LYS A 11 -3.15 0.48 24.98
C LYS A 11 -4.34 0.14 25.88
N LYS A 12 -4.21 -0.82 26.81
CA LYS A 12 -5.33 -1.26 27.67
C LYS A 12 -5.81 -0.19 28.65
N THR A 13 -4.94 0.75 29.01
CA THR A 13 -5.27 1.85 29.93
C THR A 13 -5.74 3.12 29.22
N HIS A 14 -5.69 3.15 27.87
CA HIS A 14 -6.09 4.31 27.10
C HIS A 14 -7.60 4.23 26.81
N LYS A 15 -8.27 5.39 26.85
CA LYS A 15 -9.67 5.49 26.43
C LYS A 15 -9.74 5.38 24.90
N ASN A 16 -10.35 4.30 24.40
CA ASN A 16 -10.58 4.16 22.98
C ASN A 16 -11.65 5.15 22.52
N ILE A 17 -11.35 5.92 21.47
CA ILE A 17 -12.31 6.73 20.76
C ILE A 17 -12.79 5.89 19.59
N MET A 18 -14.07 5.53 19.59
CA MET A 18 -14.67 4.79 18.48
C MET A 18 -14.92 5.77 17.33
N ILE A 19 -14.17 5.59 16.26
CA ILE A 19 -14.33 6.34 15.00
C ILE A 19 -14.92 5.41 13.95
N ASN A 20 -15.98 5.85 13.28
CA ASN A 20 -16.67 5.11 12.22
C ASN A 20 -16.30 5.72 10.86
N LEU A 21 -15.02 5.57 10.49
CA LEU A 21 -14.43 6.15 9.28
C LEU A 21 -13.99 5.03 8.33
N MET A 22 -14.96 4.24 7.84
CA MET A 22 -14.77 2.98 7.10
C MET A 22 -15.38 3.00 5.70
N ASP A 23 -15.75 4.17 5.18
CA ASP A 23 -16.44 4.32 3.91
C ASP A 23 -15.48 4.69 2.77
N ILE A 24 -15.76 4.13 1.59
CA ILE A 24 -15.19 4.60 0.33
C ILE A 24 -16.08 5.75 -0.14
N LEU A 25 -15.54 6.97 -0.12
CA LEU A 25 -16.30 8.20 -0.30
C LEU A 25 -16.60 8.48 -1.77
N GLU A 26 -15.61 8.27 -2.65
CA GLU A 26 -15.74 8.57 -4.09
C GLU A 26 -14.74 7.77 -4.92
N VAL A 27 -15.13 7.35 -6.12
CA VAL A 27 -14.23 6.84 -7.16
C VAL A 27 -14.36 7.72 -8.41
N ASP A 28 -13.33 8.50 -8.73
CA ASP A 28 -13.26 9.32 -9.93
C ASP A 28 -12.39 8.61 -10.98
N THR A 29 -13.03 7.94 -11.93
CA THR A 29 -12.34 7.23 -13.02
C THR A 29 -11.75 8.15 -14.08
N LYS A 30 -12.17 9.42 -14.15
CA LYS A 30 -11.60 10.41 -15.07
C LYS A 30 -10.29 10.96 -14.52
N LYS A 31 -10.26 11.27 -13.22
CA LYS A 31 -9.04 11.69 -12.52
C LYS A 31 -8.14 10.52 -12.12
N GLN A 32 -8.66 9.30 -12.18
CA GLN A 32 -7.99 8.09 -11.71
C GLN A 32 -7.63 8.18 -10.22
N ILE A 33 -8.58 8.60 -9.41
CA ILE A 33 -8.44 8.77 -7.96
C ILE A 33 -9.59 8.07 -7.24
N VAL A 34 -9.27 7.39 -6.14
CA VAL A 34 -10.25 6.93 -5.15
C VAL A 34 -10.05 7.72 -3.85
N ARG A 35 -11.14 8.25 -3.29
CA ARG A 35 -11.15 8.94 -2.00
C ARG A 35 -11.78 8.03 -0.96
N VAL A 36 -11.05 7.77 0.12
CA VAL A 36 -11.39 6.78 1.14
C VAL A 36 -11.15 7.32 2.54
N GLU A 37 -11.90 6.80 3.50
CA GLU A 37 -11.66 7.02 4.91
C GLU A 37 -10.52 6.12 5.46
N PRO A 38 -9.84 6.52 6.56
CA PRO A 38 -8.64 5.84 7.07
C PRO A 38 -8.84 4.37 7.50
N LEU A 39 -10.03 3.96 7.93
CA LEU A 39 -10.27 2.59 8.39
C LEU A 39 -10.82 1.67 7.30
N VAL A 40 -10.96 2.17 6.06
CA VAL A 40 -11.23 1.29 4.92
C VAL A 40 -10.09 0.30 4.79
N THR A 41 -10.43 -0.98 4.66
CA THR A 41 -9.45 -2.06 4.52
C THR A 41 -9.05 -2.27 3.05
N MET A 42 -7.88 -2.86 2.80
CA MET A 42 -7.45 -3.17 1.44
C MET A 42 -8.43 -4.11 0.74
N GLY A 43 -8.99 -5.08 1.46
CA GLY A 43 -10.03 -5.97 0.92
C GLY A 43 -11.29 -5.22 0.45
N GLN A 44 -11.71 -4.18 1.17
CA GLN A 44 -12.84 -3.34 0.74
C GLN A 44 -12.51 -2.53 -0.52
N VAL A 45 -11.33 -1.90 -0.55
CA VAL A 45 -10.88 -1.09 -1.70
C VAL A 45 -10.76 -1.96 -2.95
N THR A 46 -10.09 -3.11 -2.85
CA THR A 46 -9.86 -4.00 -3.99
C THR A 46 -11.16 -4.62 -4.50
N ALA A 47 -12.06 -5.07 -3.61
CA ALA A 47 -13.35 -5.61 -4.01
C ALA A 47 -14.16 -4.60 -4.84
N LEU A 48 -14.21 -3.34 -4.40
CA LEU A 48 -14.88 -2.28 -5.15
C LEU A 48 -14.16 -1.98 -6.47
N LEU A 49 -12.87 -1.65 -6.42
CA LEU A 49 -12.13 -1.20 -7.61
C LEU A 49 -12.07 -2.29 -8.69
N ASN A 50 -11.82 -3.55 -8.32
CA ASN A 50 -11.74 -4.65 -9.29
C ASN A 50 -13.09 -4.86 -10.00
N SER A 51 -14.21 -4.66 -9.30
CA SER A 51 -15.56 -4.81 -9.88
C SER A 51 -15.85 -3.81 -11.01
N ILE A 52 -15.14 -2.67 -11.01
CA ILE A 52 -15.26 -1.59 -12.01
C ILE A 52 -14.04 -1.50 -12.94
N GLY A 53 -13.12 -2.48 -12.88
CA GLY A 53 -11.95 -2.56 -13.77
C GLY A 53 -10.75 -1.70 -13.37
N TRP A 54 -10.62 -1.37 -12.09
CA TRP A 54 -9.52 -0.58 -11.54
C TRP A 54 -8.81 -1.32 -10.40
N THR A 55 -7.60 -0.92 -10.08
CA THR A 55 -6.85 -1.42 -8.91
C THR A 55 -5.90 -0.34 -8.38
N LEU A 56 -5.29 -0.60 -7.23
CA LEU A 56 -4.23 0.25 -6.67
C LEU A 56 -2.88 -0.08 -7.34
N PRO A 57 -2.02 0.92 -7.63
CA PRO A 57 -0.68 0.66 -8.15
C PRO A 57 0.22 -0.07 -7.15
N VAL A 58 0.04 0.19 -5.86
CA VAL A 58 0.72 -0.50 -4.74
C VAL A 58 -0.37 -1.10 -3.88
N LEU A 59 -0.48 -2.43 -3.88
CA LEU A 59 -1.54 -3.15 -3.19
C LEU A 59 -0.94 -4.12 -2.16
N PRO A 60 -1.24 -3.92 -0.87
CA PRO A 60 -0.79 -4.82 0.17
C PRO A 60 -1.40 -6.21 0.18
N GLU A 61 -0.58 -7.20 0.57
CA GLU A 61 -0.94 -8.63 0.57
C GLU A 61 -2.12 -8.95 1.50
N LEU A 62 -2.26 -8.24 2.62
CA LEU A 62 -3.23 -8.54 3.67
C LEU A 62 -4.48 -7.65 3.58
N ASP A 63 -5.64 -8.28 3.38
CA ASP A 63 -6.94 -7.62 3.24
C ASP A 63 -7.33 -6.75 4.44
N ASP A 64 -6.94 -7.15 5.66
CA ASP A 64 -7.30 -6.48 6.92
C ASP A 64 -6.48 -5.20 7.19
N LEU A 65 -5.46 -4.91 6.37
CA LEU A 65 -4.69 -3.67 6.51
C LEU A 65 -5.54 -2.46 6.14
N THR A 66 -5.50 -1.43 6.97
CA THR A 66 -6.26 -0.19 6.76
C THR A 66 -5.46 0.84 5.99
N VAL A 67 -6.15 1.66 5.20
CA VAL A 67 -5.55 2.77 4.43
C VAL A 67 -4.71 3.68 5.31
N GLY A 68 -5.27 4.12 6.45
CA GLY A 68 -4.57 5.03 7.36
C GLY A 68 -3.33 4.39 7.99
N GLY A 69 -3.39 3.09 8.28
CA GLY A 69 -2.24 2.32 8.78
C GLY A 69 -1.09 2.26 7.77
N LEU A 70 -1.41 2.08 6.49
CA LEU A 70 -0.43 2.01 5.40
C LEU A 70 0.19 3.38 5.07
N ILE A 71 -0.62 4.44 5.13
CA ILE A 71 -0.15 5.82 4.91
C ILE A 71 0.79 6.25 6.05
N MET A 72 0.34 6.16 7.31
CA MET A 72 1.08 6.71 8.46
C MET A 72 2.12 5.73 9.03
N GLY A 73 2.08 4.47 8.60
CA GLY A 73 3.07 3.45 8.90
C GLY A 73 3.97 3.20 7.69
N THR A 74 3.97 1.95 7.21
CA THR A 74 4.77 1.49 6.08
C THR A 74 3.93 0.61 5.18
N GLY A 75 3.89 0.91 3.88
CA GLY A 75 3.32 0.04 2.86
C GLY A 75 4.34 -0.18 1.74
N ILE A 76 4.97 -1.35 1.71
CA ILE A 76 5.97 -1.78 0.71
C ILE A 76 5.43 -3.06 0.09
N GLU A 77 5.40 -3.14 -1.24
CA GLU A 77 4.87 -4.30 -1.96
C GLU A 77 5.68 -4.60 -3.22
N SER A 78 5.36 -5.70 -3.91
CA SER A 78 6.09 -6.18 -5.09
C SER A 78 6.22 -5.16 -6.23
N SER A 79 5.26 -4.23 -6.33
CA SER A 79 5.24 -3.15 -7.34
C SER A 79 5.94 -1.86 -6.89
N SER A 80 6.47 -1.83 -5.66
CA SER A 80 7.09 -0.64 -5.08
C SER A 80 8.36 -0.20 -5.79
N HIS A 81 9.05 -1.09 -6.50
CA HIS A 81 10.18 -0.72 -7.36
C HIS A 81 9.77 0.26 -8.48
N LYS A 82 8.50 0.23 -8.92
CA LYS A 82 7.94 1.05 -10.00
C LYS A 82 7.18 2.27 -9.50
N TYR A 83 6.35 2.08 -8.46
CA TYR A 83 5.45 3.14 -7.96
C TYR A 83 5.90 3.75 -6.63
N GLY A 84 6.94 3.20 -6.02
CA GLY A 84 7.35 3.56 -4.67
C GLY A 84 6.45 2.93 -3.60
N LEU A 85 6.38 3.56 -2.44
CA LEU A 85 5.62 3.07 -1.30
C LEU A 85 4.15 3.49 -1.39
N PHE A 86 3.31 2.94 -0.52
CA PHE A 86 1.88 3.24 -0.50
C PHE A 86 1.57 4.75 -0.40
N GLN A 87 2.36 5.51 0.38
CA GLN A 87 2.20 6.97 0.44
C GLN A 87 2.54 7.69 -0.88
N HIS A 88 3.38 7.11 -1.75
CA HIS A 88 3.75 7.72 -3.04
C HIS A 88 2.64 7.62 -4.08
N ILE A 89 1.65 6.75 -3.86
CA ILE A 89 0.43 6.69 -4.70
C ILE A 89 -0.69 7.60 -4.16
N CYS A 90 -0.51 8.21 -2.99
CA CYS A 90 -1.46 9.18 -2.44
C CYS A 90 -1.26 10.57 -3.05
N THR A 91 -2.34 11.32 -3.22
CA THR A 91 -2.37 12.64 -3.88
C THR A 91 -2.87 13.75 -2.98
N ALA A 92 -3.70 13.40 -1.99
CA ALA A 92 -4.14 14.32 -0.96
C ALA A 92 -4.41 13.58 0.36
N TYR A 93 -4.26 14.29 1.46
CA TYR A 93 -4.72 13.87 2.78
C TYR A 93 -5.61 14.96 3.38
N GLU A 94 -6.59 14.53 4.16
CA GLU A 94 -7.45 15.40 4.96
C GLU A 94 -7.25 15.03 6.43
N LEU A 95 -6.90 16.01 7.25
CA LEU A 95 -6.58 15.82 8.66
C LEU A 95 -7.37 16.76 9.56
N VAL A 96 -7.70 16.29 10.76
CA VAL A 96 -8.09 17.15 11.88
C VAL A 96 -6.89 17.27 12.81
N LEU A 97 -6.39 18.51 12.98
CA LEU A 97 -5.22 18.80 13.79
C LEU A 97 -5.58 18.90 15.30
N ALA A 98 -4.55 19.06 16.14
CA ALA A 98 -4.71 19.10 17.59
C ALA A 98 -5.55 20.28 18.11
N ASP A 99 -5.62 21.38 17.36
CA ASP A 99 -6.46 22.54 17.65
C ASP A 99 -7.92 22.36 17.16
N GLY A 100 -8.24 21.23 16.53
CA GLY A 100 -9.55 20.93 15.96
C GLY A 100 -9.77 21.50 14.56
N SER A 101 -8.77 22.15 13.96
CA SER A 101 -8.86 22.65 12.59
C SER A 101 -8.86 21.50 11.58
N PHE A 102 -9.66 21.64 10.51
CA PHE A 102 -9.63 20.75 9.36
C PHE A 102 -8.65 21.30 8.32
N VAL A 103 -7.70 20.46 7.91
CA VAL A 103 -6.67 20.81 6.93
C VAL A 103 -6.63 19.77 5.84
N ARG A 104 -6.64 20.23 4.59
CA ARG A 104 -6.32 19.43 3.43
C ARG A 104 -4.88 19.70 3.02
N CYS A 105 -4.12 18.65 2.72
CA CYS A 105 -2.76 18.78 2.22
C CYS A 105 -2.55 17.95 0.95
N THR A 106 -1.76 18.51 0.04
CA THR A 106 -1.37 17.98 -1.26
C THR A 106 0.09 18.37 -1.53
N PRO A 107 0.73 17.88 -2.61
CA PRO A 107 2.07 18.36 -2.98
C PRO A 107 2.18 19.88 -3.20
N SER A 108 1.07 20.57 -3.49
CA SER A 108 1.02 22.02 -3.75
C SER A 108 0.35 22.86 -2.66
N GLU A 109 -0.33 22.23 -1.70
CA GLU A 109 -1.10 22.89 -0.64
C GLU A 109 -0.74 22.25 0.69
N ASN A 110 -0.24 23.01 1.68
CA ASN A 110 0.29 22.46 2.94
C ASN A 110 1.28 21.31 2.70
N SER A 111 2.21 21.52 1.76
CA SER A 111 3.11 20.47 1.25
C SER A 111 4.04 19.90 2.32
N ASP A 112 4.47 20.74 3.26
CA ASP A 112 5.24 20.35 4.43
C ASP A 112 4.48 19.30 5.26
N LEU A 113 3.19 19.53 5.50
CA LEU A 113 2.34 18.55 6.18
C LEU A 113 2.14 17.30 5.32
N PHE A 114 1.87 17.45 4.01
CA PHE A 114 1.68 16.32 3.09
C PHE A 114 2.85 15.33 3.12
N TYR A 115 4.10 15.82 3.10
CA TYR A 115 5.28 14.97 3.16
C TYR A 115 5.63 14.49 4.58
N SER A 116 5.04 15.08 5.63
CA SER A 116 5.25 14.69 7.03
C SER A 116 4.24 13.67 7.55
N VAL A 117 3.05 13.56 6.93
CA VAL A 117 2.02 12.59 7.32
C VAL A 117 2.51 11.13 7.23
N PRO A 118 3.20 10.72 6.15
CA PRO A 118 3.74 9.37 6.08
C PRO A 118 4.75 9.13 7.20
N TRP A 119 4.75 7.92 7.78
CA TRP A 119 5.62 7.54 8.91
C TRP A 119 5.35 8.27 10.24
N SER A 120 4.36 9.17 10.29
CA SER A 120 4.03 9.92 11.51
C SER A 120 3.48 9.06 12.65
N CYS A 121 3.10 7.80 12.38
CA CYS A 121 2.44 6.92 13.34
C CYS A 121 1.18 7.56 13.98
N GLY A 122 0.52 8.49 13.26
CA GLY A 122 -0.67 9.21 13.72
C GLY A 122 -0.40 10.34 14.73
N THR A 123 0.84 10.84 14.83
CA THR A 123 1.21 11.89 15.79
C THR A 123 0.88 13.31 15.33
N LEU A 124 0.68 13.53 14.03
CA LEU A 124 0.49 14.88 13.45
C LEU A 124 -0.97 15.31 13.39
N GLY A 125 -1.92 14.39 13.52
CA GLY A 125 -3.35 14.67 13.47
C GLY A 125 -4.16 13.41 13.19
N PHE A 126 -5.49 13.56 13.19
CA PHE A 126 -6.41 12.50 12.79
C PHE A 126 -6.61 12.55 11.28
N LEU A 127 -6.04 11.58 10.56
CA LEU A 127 -6.38 11.37 9.15
C LEU A 127 -7.87 11.03 9.05
N VAL A 128 -8.63 11.79 8.27
CA VAL A 128 -10.08 11.59 8.07
C VAL A 128 -10.44 11.16 6.66
N ALA A 129 -9.63 11.53 5.66
CA ALA A 129 -9.73 11.00 4.31
C ALA A 129 -8.37 11.02 3.59
N ALA A 130 -8.22 10.16 2.59
CA ALA A 130 -7.08 10.14 1.69
C ALA A 130 -7.54 9.94 0.24
N GLU A 131 -6.84 10.58 -0.69
CA GLU A 131 -7.02 10.39 -2.13
C GLU A 131 -5.85 9.59 -2.69
N ILE A 132 -6.15 8.46 -3.33
CA ILE A 132 -5.18 7.48 -3.79
C ILE A 132 -5.33 7.30 -5.29
N ARG A 133 -4.22 7.29 -6.03
CA ARG A 133 -4.23 6.99 -7.46
C ARG A 133 -4.66 5.55 -7.71
N ILE A 134 -5.44 5.36 -8.77
CA ILE A 134 -5.85 4.05 -9.27
C ILE A 134 -5.30 3.84 -10.69
N ILE A 135 -5.11 2.59 -11.07
CA ILE A 135 -4.69 2.18 -12.42
C ILE A 135 -5.66 1.15 -12.99
N PRO A 136 -5.76 1.02 -14.33
CA PRO A 136 -6.60 0.00 -14.93
C PRO A 136 -6.20 -1.41 -14.47
N ALA A 137 -7.16 -2.20 -14.01
CA ALA A 137 -6.93 -3.60 -13.67
C ALA A 137 -6.90 -4.46 -14.93
N LYS A 138 -6.08 -5.51 -14.90
CA LYS A 138 -6.08 -6.60 -15.89
C LYS A 138 -6.68 -7.85 -15.27
N LYS A 139 -7.17 -8.77 -16.11
CA LYS A 139 -7.85 -9.98 -15.65
C LYS A 139 -6.94 -10.98 -14.94
N TYR A 140 -5.67 -11.03 -15.33
CA TYR A 140 -4.70 -12.01 -14.85
C TYR A 140 -3.35 -11.37 -14.57
N VAL A 141 -2.54 -12.06 -13.78
CA VAL A 141 -1.10 -11.77 -13.62
C VAL A 141 -0.33 -12.99 -14.10
N LYS A 142 0.51 -12.81 -15.11
CA LYS A 142 1.43 -13.86 -15.58
C LYS A 142 2.64 -13.87 -14.66
N LEU A 143 2.81 -14.98 -13.93
CA LEU A 143 3.91 -15.18 -12.99
C LEU A 143 5.02 -16.04 -13.61
N ARG A 144 6.27 -15.67 -13.33
CA ARG A 144 7.46 -16.46 -13.63
C ARG A 144 8.24 -16.69 -12.34
N PHE A 145 8.62 -17.94 -12.11
CA PHE A 145 9.42 -18.35 -10.96
C PHE A 145 10.79 -18.82 -11.46
N GLU A 146 11.85 -18.20 -10.98
CA GLU A 146 13.22 -18.54 -11.37
C GLU A 146 14.04 -18.88 -10.12
N PRO A 147 14.39 -20.16 -9.91
CA PRO A 147 15.32 -20.55 -8.86
C PRO A 147 16.72 -19.98 -9.14
N VAL A 148 17.33 -19.37 -8.13
CA VAL A 148 18.68 -18.78 -8.21
C VAL A 148 19.52 -19.30 -7.06
N ARG A 149 20.79 -19.57 -7.36
CA ARG A 149 21.77 -20.05 -6.38
C ARG A 149 22.96 -19.11 -6.24
N GLY A 150 23.42 -18.93 -5.01
CA GLY A 150 24.51 -18.04 -4.62
C GLY A 150 24.01 -16.63 -4.30
N LEU A 151 24.43 -16.09 -3.15
CA LEU A 151 23.95 -14.80 -2.63
C LEU A 151 24.15 -13.64 -3.62
N GLU A 152 25.31 -13.55 -4.26
CA GLU A 152 25.62 -12.51 -5.24
C GLU A 152 24.68 -12.61 -6.46
N ALA A 153 24.51 -13.81 -7.01
CA ALA A 153 23.60 -14.04 -8.13
C ALA A 153 22.13 -13.74 -7.77
N ILE A 154 21.70 -14.03 -6.54
CA ILE A 154 20.37 -13.69 -6.03
C ILE A 154 20.16 -12.17 -6.05
N CYS A 155 21.11 -11.41 -5.49
CA CYS A 155 21.07 -9.95 -5.46
C CYS A 155 21.08 -9.35 -6.87
N ASP A 156 21.98 -9.81 -7.74
CA ASP A 156 22.12 -9.33 -9.11
C ASP A 156 20.85 -9.59 -9.92
N LYS A 157 20.29 -10.80 -9.80
CA LYS A 157 19.07 -11.17 -10.50
C LYS A 157 17.88 -10.34 -10.02
N PHE A 158 17.71 -10.17 -8.70
CA PHE A 158 16.63 -9.35 -8.16
C PHE A 158 16.74 -7.90 -8.64
N ALA A 159 17.94 -7.31 -8.58
CA ALA A 159 18.19 -5.94 -9.03
C ALA A 159 17.93 -5.78 -10.54
N LEU A 160 18.34 -6.76 -11.35
CA LEU A 160 18.09 -6.77 -12.78
C LEU A 160 16.59 -6.84 -13.10
N GLU A 161 15.85 -7.75 -12.45
CA GLU A 161 14.42 -7.91 -12.68
C GLU A 161 13.62 -6.69 -12.20
N ALA A 162 14.05 -6.01 -11.13
CA ALA A 162 13.42 -4.79 -10.64
C ALA A 162 13.64 -3.56 -11.57
N GLN A 163 14.63 -3.59 -12.46
CA GLN A 163 14.87 -2.52 -13.43
C GLN A 163 14.13 -2.72 -14.76
N ARG A 164 13.55 -3.91 -14.96
CA ARG A 164 12.83 -4.26 -16.18
C ARG A 164 11.42 -3.65 -16.17
N PRO A 165 11.09 -2.76 -17.11
CA PRO A 165 9.79 -2.09 -17.14
C PRO A 165 8.62 -3.05 -17.45
N GLU A 166 8.90 -4.22 -18.03
CA GLU A 166 7.93 -5.27 -18.30
C GLU A 166 7.42 -5.99 -17.04
N ASN A 167 8.17 -5.95 -15.95
CA ASN A 167 7.77 -6.54 -14.69
C ASN A 167 6.95 -5.51 -13.91
N ASP A 168 5.68 -5.81 -13.65
CA ASP A 168 4.84 -4.99 -12.77
C ASP A 168 5.09 -5.33 -11.30
N PHE A 169 5.46 -6.59 -11.02
CA PHE A 169 5.70 -7.13 -9.69
C PHE A 169 7.04 -7.88 -9.68
N VAL A 170 7.85 -7.66 -8.65
CA VAL A 170 9.11 -8.38 -8.43
C VAL A 170 9.24 -8.73 -6.95
N GLU A 171 9.45 -10.01 -6.66
CA GLU A 171 9.68 -10.53 -5.31
C GLU A 171 10.78 -11.59 -5.29
N GLY A 172 11.38 -11.79 -4.12
CA GLY A 172 12.36 -12.84 -3.89
C GLY A 172 12.03 -13.57 -2.59
N LEU A 173 11.90 -14.90 -2.68
CA LEU A 173 11.74 -15.76 -1.51
C LEU A 173 13.03 -16.55 -1.28
N LEU A 174 13.72 -16.27 -0.17
CA LEU A 174 14.95 -16.96 0.21
C LEU A 174 14.62 -18.18 1.08
N TYR A 175 15.11 -19.35 0.69
CA TYR A 175 14.99 -20.60 1.46
C TYR A 175 16.26 -20.89 2.28
N SER A 176 17.41 -20.37 1.83
CA SER A 176 18.67 -20.37 2.56
C SER A 176 19.50 -19.15 2.16
N LEU A 177 20.70 -18.99 2.74
CA LEU A 177 21.64 -17.93 2.34
C LEU A 177 22.09 -18.05 0.87
N GLU A 178 21.97 -19.24 0.28
CA GLU A 178 22.46 -19.52 -1.07
C GLU A 178 21.36 -19.95 -2.03
N GLU A 179 20.11 -20.09 -1.59
CA GLU A 179 19.01 -20.55 -2.44
C GLU A 179 17.79 -19.66 -2.29
N ALA A 180 17.34 -19.11 -3.42
CA ALA A 180 16.14 -18.29 -3.50
C ALA A 180 15.34 -18.62 -4.76
N VAL A 181 14.08 -18.20 -4.77
CA VAL A 181 13.26 -18.12 -5.98
C VAL A 181 12.93 -16.65 -6.20
N ILE A 182 13.34 -16.12 -7.36
CA ILE A 182 12.95 -14.79 -7.81
C ILE A 182 11.66 -14.94 -8.62
N MET A 183 10.67 -14.15 -8.26
CA MET A 183 9.33 -14.18 -8.80
C MET A 183 9.07 -12.86 -9.51
N THR A 184 8.66 -12.92 -10.77
CA THR A 184 8.24 -11.73 -11.52
C THR A 184 6.82 -11.89 -12.02
N GLY A 185 6.08 -10.78 -12.05
CA GLY A 185 4.68 -10.74 -12.44
C GLY A 185 4.43 -9.62 -13.43
N SER A 186 3.58 -9.88 -14.43
CA SER A 186 3.09 -8.87 -15.39
C SER A 186 1.58 -8.97 -15.54
N MET A 187 0.89 -7.83 -15.53
CA MET A 187 -0.56 -7.78 -15.68
C MET A 187 -0.98 -8.06 -17.14
N THR A 188 -1.94 -8.97 -17.36
CA THR A 188 -2.37 -9.40 -18.71
C THR A 188 -3.87 -9.71 -18.79
N ASP A 189 -4.46 -9.53 -19.98
CA ASP A 189 -5.86 -9.88 -20.27
C ASP A 189 -6.04 -11.32 -20.81
N LYS A 190 -4.94 -12.00 -21.12
CA LYS A 190 -4.96 -13.36 -21.68
C LYS A 190 -4.52 -14.37 -20.62
N ALA A 191 -5.32 -15.42 -20.45
CA ALA A 191 -4.85 -16.64 -19.81
C ALA A 191 -3.98 -17.38 -20.83
N GLU A 192 -2.72 -17.60 -20.50
CA GLU A 192 -1.80 -18.48 -21.25
C GLU A 192 -1.90 -19.91 -20.75
#